data_AF-A0A0H5DT37-F1
#
_entry.id   AF-A0A0H5DT37-F1
#
_cell.length_a   1.000
_cell.length_b   1.000
_cell.length_c   1.000
_cell.angle_alpha   90.00
_cell.angle_beta   90.00
_cell.angle_gamma   90.00
#
_symmetry.space_group_name_H-M   'P 1'
#
loop_
_entity.id
_entity.type
_entity.pdbx_description
1 polymer ?
#
loop_
_entity_poly.entity_id
_entity_poly.type
_entity_poly.pdbx_seq_one_letter_code
_entity_poly.pdbx_strand_id
1 'polypeptide(L)'
;MTKEINLFSTEQETSQLRKNTPKPVYQPLPIAPPPQDAPSPDEKSTEESRTARSIIEAILFASPEPIPLPKIREAIDPFLPLKPKALESILNSLKEEYIRERRGFRLSETAEGFVLKTPEEMGLFSKTAGAKGSRKQPPKCSPLSCTGSRSRGRKWKPSAA
;
A
#
# COMPACT_ATOMS: atom_id res chain seq x y z
N MET A 1 -47.27 2.20 -14.70
CA MET A 1 -47.47 1.35 -13.50
C MET A 1 -47.17 -0.09 -13.88
N THR A 2 -46.02 -0.59 -13.41
CA THR A 2 -45.67 -1.98 -13.04
C THR A 2 -46.19 -3.15 -13.90
N LYS A 3 -45.26 -4.01 -14.37
CA LYS A 3 -44.92 -5.32 -13.76
C LYS A 3 -44.04 -6.13 -14.71
N GLU A 4 -42.74 -6.19 -14.41
CA GLU A 4 -41.86 -7.29 -14.83
C GLU A 4 -41.93 -8.38 -13.76
N ILE A 5 -42.31 -9.61 -14.12
CA ILE A 5 -41.96 -10.80 -13.32
C ILE A 5 -41.88 -12.05 -14.22
N ASN A 6 -40.84 -12.85 -13.94
CA ASN A 6 -40.69 -14.30 -14.15
C ASN A 6 -40.13 -14.81 -15.48
N LEU A 7 -38.83 -15.10 -15.48
CA LEU A 7 -38.28 -16.20 -16.27
C LEU A 7 -37.13 -16.90 -15.52
N PHE A 8 -37.48 -17.54 -14.41
CA PHE A 8 -36.63 -18.55 -13.77
C PHE A 8 -36.85 -19.86 -14.54
N SER A 9 -35.96 -20.16 -15.50
CA SER A 9 -35.96 -21.45 -16.19
C SER A 9 -35.44 -22.55 -15.27
N THR A 10 -36.25 -23.60 -15.17
CA THR A 10 -36.01 -24.86 -14.47
C THR A 10 -35.84 -25.94 -15.53
N GLU A 11 -34.70 -26.62 -15.58
CA GLU A 11 -34.51 -27.87 -16.34
C GLU A 11 -33.52 -28.74 -15.54
N GLN A 12 -34.01 -29.69 -14.73
CA GLN A 12 -34.34 -31.09 -15.06
C GLN A 12 -33.12 -31.99 -15.35
N GLU A 13 -32.73 -32.71 -14.28
CA GLU A 13 -32.56 -34.16 -14.17
C GLU A 13 -32.71 -35.00 -15.47
N THR A 14 -31.74 -35.88 -15.76
CA THR A 14 -32.00 -37.28 -16.16
C THR A 14 -30.75 -38.18 -16.08
N SER A 15 -30.89 -39.22 -15.26
CA SER A 15 -30.70 -40.66 -15.57
C SER A 15 -29.35 -41.23 -16.06
N GLN A 16 -28.74 -41.97 -15.12
CA GLN A 16 -28.09 -43.29 -15.21
C GLN A 16 -28.02 -44.02 -16.57
N LEU A 17 -26.81 -44.48 -16.99
CA LEU A 17 -26.57 -45.87 -17.45
C LEU A 17 -25.06 -46.20 -17.71
N ARG A 18 -24.57 -47.25 -17.02
CA ARG A 18 -23.61 -48.30 -17.49
C ARG A 18 -22.07 -48.14 -17.44
N LYS A 19 -21.50 -49.11 -16.69
CA LYS A 19 -20.39 -50.06 -16.99
C LYS A 19 -19.07 -49.86 -16.23
N ASN A 20 -18.85 -50.82 -15.33
CA ASN A 20 -17.59 -51.15 -14.69
C ASN A 20 -16.46 -51.32 -15.71
N THR A 21 -15.44 -50.49 -15.59
CA THR A 21 -14.09 -50.74 -16.09
C THR A 21 -13.12 -50.60 -14.91
N PRO A 22 -12.08 -51.45 -14.82
CA PRO A 22 -11.11 -51.38 -13.73
C PRO A 22 -10.45 -50.01 -13.74
N LYS A 23 -10.50 -49.32 -12.59
CA LYS A 23 -9.86 -48.02 -12.38
C LYS A 23 -8.37 -48.15 -12.74
N PRO A 24 -7.85 -47.45 -13.76
CA PRO A 24 -6.42 -47.27 -13.85
C PRO A 24 -6.01 -46.48 -12.61
N VAL A 25 -5.06 -47.03 -11.86
CA VAL A 25 -4.39 -46.34 -10.75
C VAL A 25 -3.67 -45.15 -11.38
N TYR A 26 -4.32 -43.99 -11.39
CA TYR A 26 -3.66 -42.72 -11.65
C TYR A 26 -2.75 -42.47 -10.45
N GLN A 27 -1.46 -42.73 -10.62
CA GLN A 27 -0.47 -42.02 -9.84
C GLN A 27 -0.72 -40.52 -10.11
N PRO A 28 -0.93 -39.68 -9.08
CA PRO A 28 -0.96 -38.26 -9.29
C PRO A 28 0.41 -37.86 -9.87
N LEU A 29 0.46 -37.56 -11.16
CA LEU A 29 1.56 -36.79 -11.69
C LEU A 29 1.59 -35.47 -10.90
N PRO A 30 2.76 -35.03 -10.39
CA PRO A 30 2.85 -33.72 -9.78
C PRO A 30 2.32 -32.72 -10.80
N ILE A 31 1.23 -32.04 -10.41
CA ILE A 31 0.65 -30.95 -11.20
C ILE A 31 1.77 -29.93 -11.33
N ALA A 32 2.41 -29.90 -12.49
CA ALA A 32 3.32 -28.82 -12.82
C ALA A 32 2.49 -27.53 -12.68
N PRO A 33 2.92 -26.56 -11.87
CA PRO A 33 2.23 -25.29 -11.81
C PRO A 33 2.15 -24.75 -13.25
N PRO A 34 0.97 -24.33 -13.73
CA PRO A 34 0.89 -23.67 -15.02
C PRO A 34 1.87 -22.49 -15.01
N PRO A 35 2.67 -22.28 -16.06
CA PRO A 35 3.63 -21.19 -16.13
C PRO A 35 2.89 -19.86 -15.93
N GLN A 36 3.18 -19.17 -14.82
CA GLN A 36 2.50 -17.94 -14.40
C GLN A 36 3.06 -16.68 -15.08
N ASP A 37 3.72 -16.80 -16.23
CA ASP A 37 4.43 -15.70 -16.88
C ASP A 37 3.71 -15.22 -18.14
N ALA A 38 2.45 -14.80 -17.99
CA ALA A 38 1.77 -13.99 -19.00
C ALA A 38 1.17 -12.75 -18.31
N PRO A 39 1.87 -11.60 -18.29
CA PRO A 39 1.31 -10.36 -17.81
C PRO A 39 0.19 -9.91 -18.77
N SER A 40 -1.06 -10.02 -18.30
CA SER A 40 -2.24 -9.51 -18.98
C SER A 40 -2.18 -7.97 -19.09
N PRO A 41 -2.66 -7.37 -20.20
CA PRO A 41 -2.57 -5.91 -20.45
C PRO A 41 -3.39 -5.01 -19.50
N ASP A 42 -4.14 -5.59 -18.54
CA ASP A 42 -4.91 -4.86 -17.52
C ASP A 42 -4.05 -4.35 -16.34
N GLU A 43 -2.75 -4.67 -16.29
CA GLU A 43 -1.89 -4.41 -15.13
C GLU A 43 -1.57 -2.92 -14.89
N LYS A 44 -1.59 -2.07 -15.93
CA LYS A 44 -1.13 -0.68 -15.83
C LYS A 44 -1.98 0.20 -14.92
N SER A 45 -3.31 0.05 -14.96
CA SER A 45 -4.24 0.86 -14.17
C SER A 45 -4.19 0.51 -12.68
N THR A 46 -3.88 -0.75 -12.36
CA THR A 46 -3.61 -1.21 -10.99
C THR A 46 -2.29 -0.68 -10.44
N GLU A 47 -1.24 -0.62 -11.27
CA GLU A 47 0.10 -0.25 -10.79
C GLU A 47 0.20 1.22 -10.41
N GLU A 48 -0.41 2.12 -11.19
CA GLU A 48 -0.51 3.55 -10.83
C GLU A 48 -1.27 3.73 -9.51
N SER A 49 -2.33 2.93 -9.31
CA SER A 49 -3.14 2.97 -8.09
C SER A 49 -2.38 2.45 -6.87
N ARG A 50 -1.56 1.40 -7.03
CA ARG A 50 -0.68 0.88 -5.97
C ARG A 50 0.40 1.89 -5.61
N THR A 51 1.03 2.48 -6.62
CA THR A 51 2.05 3.52 -6.44
C THR A 51 1.49 4.72 -5.70
N ALA A 52 0.28 5.17 -6.04
CA ALA A 52 -0.41 6.26 -5.35
C ALA A 52 -0.61 5.95 -3.85
N ARG A 53 -1.09 4.74 -3.52
CA ARG A 53 -1.28 4.29 -2.14
C ARG A 53 0.01 4.32 -1.35
N SER A 54 1.09 3.78 -1.92
CA SER A 54 2.40 3.75 -1.27
C SER A 54 2.97 5.15 -1.03
N ILE A 55 2.79 6.09 -1.96
CA ILE A 55 3.21 7.48 -1.78
C ILE A 55 2.41 8.15 -0.65
N ILE A 56 1.08 7.99 -0.64
CA ILE A 56 0.20 8.56 0.40
C ILE A 56 0.59 8.00 1.78
N GLU A 57 0.80 6.69 1.88
CA GLU A 57 1.24 6.04 3.11
C GLU A 57 2.60 6.59 3.58
N ALA A 58 3.56 6.74 2.68
CA ALA A 58 4.87 7.30 3.00
C ALA A 58 4.77 8.74 3.55
N ILE A 59 3.91 9.58 2.94
CA ILE A 59 3.69 10.96 3.40
C ILE A 59 3.07 10.98 4.80
N LEU A 60 2.05 10.16 5.05
CA LEU A 60 1.38 10.07 6.34
C LEU A 60 2.31 9.49 7.42
N PHE A 61 3.20 8.57 7.06
CA PHE A 61 4.18 7.98 7.97
C PHE A 61 5.31 8.95 8.32
N ALA A 62 5.75 9.77 7.36
CA ALA A 62 6.80 10.76 7.57
C ALA A 62 6.36 11.95 8.44
N SER A 63 5.07 12.29 8.44
CA SER A 63 4.52 13.42 9.21
C SER A 63 3.96 12.97 10.56
N PRO A 64 4.50 13.45 11.68
CA PRO A 64 3.85 13.27 12.99
C PRO A 64 2.67 14.23 13.21
N GLU A 65 2.53 15.27 12.37
CA GLU A 65 1.49 16.29 12.45
C GLU A 65 0.31 15.93 11.53
N PRO A 66 -0.94 16.32 11.88
CA PRO A 66 -2.10 16.10 11.04
C PRO A 66 -1.94 16.85 9.71
N ILE A 67 -2.17 16.14 8.60
CA ILE A 67 -2.02 16.70 7.26
C ILE A 67 -3.41 16.95 6.64
N PRO A 68 -3.74 18.18 6.25
CA PRO A 68 -4.99 18.47 5.55
C PRO A 68 -4.95 17.93 4.11
N LEU A 69 -6.11 17.49 3.59
CA LEU A 69 -6.26 17.01 2.19
C LEU A 69 -5.60 17.89 1.11
N PRO A 70 -5.76 19.23 1.11
CA PRO A 70 -5.11 20.08 0.11
C PRO A 70 -3.59 19.94 0.10
N LYS A 71 -2.97 19.79 1.28
CA LYS A 71 -1.52 19.67 1.41
C LYS A 71 -1.01 18.29 0.96
N ILE A 72 -1.80 17.24 1.20
CA ILE A 72 -1.54 15.90 0.65
C ILE A 72 -1.60 15.94 -0.88
N ARG A 73 -2.60 16.63 -1.44
CA ARG A 73 -2.73 16.80 -2.88
C ARG A 73 -1.54 17.55 -3.48
N GLU A 74 -1.14 18.69 -2.90
CA GLU A 74 0.03 19.45 -3.37
C GLU A 74 1.31 18.61 -3.38
N ALA A 75 1.48 17.73 -2.41
CA ALA A 75 2.64 16.83 -2.34
C ALA A 75 2.61 15.72 -3.41
N ILE A 76 1.42 15.31 -3.86
CA ILE A 76 1.24 14.19 -4.81
C ILE A 76 1.09 14.69 -6.26
N ASP A 77 0.51 15.87 -6.49
CA ASP A 77 0.34 16.49 -7.81
C ASP A 77 1.59 16.40 -8.73
N PRO A 78 2.84 16.60 -8.26
CA PRO A 78 4.02 16.45 -9.12
C PRO A 78 4.33 15.01 -9.55
N PHE A 79 3.84 14.00 -8.82
CA PHE A 79 4.06 12.59 -9.12
C PHE A 79 2.87 11.97 -9.85
N LEU A 80 1.65 12.25 -9.37
CA LEU A 80 0.41 11.71 -9.91
C LEU A 80 -0.75 12.70 -9.71
N PRO A 81 -1.24 13.36 -10.77
CA PRO A 81 -2.37 14.28 -10.64
C PRO A 81 -3.66 13.51 -10.34
N LEU A 82 -4.13 13.58 -9.09
CA LEU A 82 -5.32 12.88 -8.62
C LEU A 82 -6.50 13.83 -8.36
N LYS A 83 -7.71 13.36 -8.66
CA LYS A 83 -8.95 14.05 -8.29
C LYS A 83 -9.15 13.97 -6.77
N PRO A 84 -9.71 14.99 -6.11
CA PRO A 84 -9.91 15.00 -4.66
C PRO A 84 -10.77 13.81 -4.17
N LYS A 85 -11.83 13.47 -4.91
CA LYS A 85 -12.66 12.30 -4.61
C LYS A 85 -11.89 10.97 -4.65
N ALA A 86 -10.90 10.85 -5.54
CA ALA A 86 -10.08 9.65 -5.64
C ALA A 86 -9.11 9.56 -4.45
N LEU A 87 -8.55 10.69 -4.02
CA LEU A 87 -7.70 10.76 -2.83
C LEU A 87 -8.45 10.33 -1.56
N GLU A 88 -9.67 10.83 -1.35
CA GLU A 88 -10.53 10.42 -0.23
C GLU A 88 -10.84 8.91 -0.27
N SER A 89 -11.14 8.37 -1.44
CA SER A 89 -11.38 6.93 -1.63
C SER A 89 -10.15 6.09 -1.26
N ILE A 90 -8.95 6.54 -1.65
CA ILE A 90 -7.70 5.87 -1.31
C ILE A 90 -7.46 5.92 0.20
N LEU A 91 -7.65 7.07 0.84
CA LEU A 91 -7.49 7.21 2.30
C LEU A 91 -8.45 6.32 3.08
N ASN A 92 -9.72 6.24 2.64
CA ASN A 92 -10.70 5.34 3.23
C ASN A 92 -10.31 3.86 3.04
N SER A 93 -9.82 3.50 1.85
CA SER A 93 -9.32 2.15 1.57
C SER A 93 -8.15 1.79 2.50
N LEU A 94 -7.17 2.69 2.66
CA LEU A 94 -6.03 2.50 3.57
C LEU A 94 -6.47 2.34 5.04
N LYS A 95 -7.47 3.13 5.46
CA LYS A 95 -8.04 3.03 6.81
C LYS A 95 -8.64 1.64 7.06
N GLU A 96 -9.41 1.12 6.11
CA GLU A 96 -10.01 -0.22 6.21
C GLU A 96 -8.94 -1.31 6.19
N GLU A 97 -7.92 -1.17 5.35
CA GLU A 97 -6.80 -2.11 5.26
C GLU A 97 -6.03 -2.20 6.58
N TYR A 98 -5.70 -1.06 7.21
CA TYR A 98 -5.03 -1.05 8.50
C TYR A 98 -5.86 -1.69 9.62
N ILE A 99 -7.19 -1.54 9.57
CA ILE A 99 -8.11 -2.20 10.51
C ILE A 99 -8.12 -3.72 10.24
N ARG A 100 -8.22 -4.12 8.97
CA ARG A 100 -8.26 -5.53 8.55
C ARG A 100 -6.98 -6.28 8.92
N GLU A 101 -5.82 -5.65 8.70
CA GLU A 101 -4.51 -6.20 9.03
C GLU A 101 -4.17 -6.17 10.53
N ARG A 102 -5.02 -5.54 11.36
CA ARG A 102 -4.75 -5.29 12.79
C ARG A 102 -3.38 -4.65 13.03
N ARG A 103 -3.00 -3.66 12.20
CA ARG A 103 -1.77 -2.91 12.41
C ARG A 103 -1.79 -2.16 13.74
N GLY A 104 -0.59 -1.91 14.29
CA GLY A 104 -0.42 -1.17 15.56
C GLY A 104 -0.71 0.35 15.48
N PHE A 105 -1.15 0.84 14.33
CA PHE A 105 -1.56 2.22 14.11
C PHE A 105 -2.84 2.26 13.26
N ARG A 106 -3.65 3.30 13.46
CA ARG A 106 -4.91 3.52 12.75
C ARG A 106 -4.89 4.92 12.14
N LEU A 107 -5.46 5.05 10.95
CA LEU A 107 -5.70 6.34 10.32
C LEU A 107 -6.89 7.02 10.99
N SER A 108 -6.65 8.17 11.63
CA SER A 108 -7.68 9.00 12.27
C SER A 108 -7.82 10.31 11.50
N GLU A 109 -9.06 10.64 11.16
CA GLU A 109 -9.42 11.95 10.63
C GLU A 109 -9.72 12.88 11.81
N THR A 110 -9.15 14.08 11.81
CA THR A 110 -9.34 15.15 12.80
C THR A 110 -9.72 16.43 12.06
N ALA A 111 -10.23 17.45 12.75
CA ALA A 111 -10.60 18.73 12.14
C ALA A 111 -9.46 19.39 11.33
N GLU A 112 -8.20 19.14 11.70
CA GLU A 112 -7.01 19.66 11.00
C GLU A 112 -6.54 18.77 9.83
N GLY A 113 -7.02 17.52 9.73
CA GLY A 113 -6.64 16.59 8.68
C GLY A 113 -6.44 15.14 9.14
N PHE A 114 -5.62 14.40 8.37
CA PHE A 114 -5.37 12.98 8.57
C PHE A 114 -4.09 12.75 9.36
N VAL A 115 -4.15 11.85 10.34
CA VAL A 115 -2.99 11.50 11.19
C VAL A 115 -3.02 10.02 11.56
N LEU A 116 -1.85 9.41 11.66
CA LEU A 116 -1.68 8.05 12.18
C LEU A 116 -1.63 8.10 13.72
N LYS A 117 -2.55 7.39 14.37
CA LYS A 117 -2.61 7.27 15.83
C LYS A 117 -2.49 5.82 16.25
N THR A 118 -1.81 5.58 17.37
CA THR A 118 -1.84 4.27 18.01
C THR A 118 -3.21 4.08 18.69
N PRO A 119 -3.85 2.92 18.53
CA PRO A 119 -5.09 2.62 19.22
C PRO A 119 -4.86 2.49 20.73
N GLU A 120 -5.87 2.80 21.53
CA GLU A 120 -5.80 2.76 22.99
C GLU A 120 -5.49 1.36 23.53
N GLU A 121 -5.88 0.32 22.80
CA GLU A 121 -5.57 -1.09 23.10
C GLU A 121 -4.05 -1.34 23.25
N MET A 122 -3.22 -0.62 22.50
CA MET A 122 -1.75 -0.70 22.58
C MET A 122 -1.15 0.34 23.57
N GLY A 123 -2.00 1.07 24.29
CA GLY A 123 -1.62 2.16 25.19
C GLY A 123 -0.74 1.75 26.37
N LEU A 124 -0.70 0.46 26.75
CA LEU A 124 0.25 -0.02 27.75
C LEU A 124 1.71 0.01 27.24
N PHE A 125 1.93 -0.27 25.95
CA PHE A 125 3.27 -0.32 25.36
C PHE A 125 3.79 1.05 24.91
N SER A 126 2.90 1.98 24.55
CA SER A 126 3.33 3.32 24.12
C SER A 126 3.85 4.18 25.27
N LYS A 127 3.43 3.91 26.51
CA LYS A 127 3.88 4.65 27.71
C LYS A 127 5.36 4.44 28.03
N THR A 128 5.91 3.26 27.75
CA THR A 128 7.33 2.97 27.97
C THR A 128 8.21 3.51 26.84
N ALA A 129 7.69 3.53 25.60
CA ALA A 129 8.41 4.06 24.45
C ALA A 129 8.37 5.60 24.35
N GLY A 130 7.34 6.23 24.92
CA GLY A 130 7.09 7.67 24.89
C GLY A 130 7.81 8.49 25.97
N ALA A 131 8.91 7.97 26.54
CA ALA A 131 9.77 8.76 27.42
C ALA A 131 10.31 9.94 26.61
N LYS A 132 9.77 11.14 26.91
CA LYS A 132 9.96 12.40 26.20
C LYS A 132 11.45 12.73 26.02
N GLY A 133 12.04 12.22 24.94
CA GLY A 133 13.16 12.86 24.29
C GLY A 133 12.61 14.15 23.70
N SER A 134 12.67 15.23 24.47
CA SER A 134 12.56 16.58 23.94
C SER A 134 13.49 16.64 22.72
N ARG A 135 12.90 16.60 21.52
CA ARG A 135 13.59 16.99 20.30
C ARG A 135 13.98 18.44 20.55
N LYS A 136 15.16 18.66 21.14
CA LYS A 136 15.84 19.94 21.08
C LYS A 136 15.78 20.32 19.62
N GLN A 137 15.20 21.49 19.33
CA GLN A 137 15.19 22.05 17.99
C GLN A 137 16.56 21.77 17.38
N PRO A 138 16.63 21.23 16.14
CA PRO A 138 17.92 21.06 15.50
C PRO A 138 18.65 22.39 15.63
N PRO A 139 19.93 22.41 16.06
CA PRO A 139 20.68 23.65 16.13
C PRO A 139 20.48 24.35 14.78
N LYS A 140 20.03 25.61 14.80
CA LYS A 140 19.87 26.41 13.59
C LYS A 140 21.16 26.27 12.80
N CYS A 141 21.16 25.45 11.74
CA CYS A 141 22.28 25.38 10.82
C CYS A 141 22.30 26.73 10.12
N SER A 142 23.07 27.66 10.68
CA SER A 142 23.48 28.85 9.97
C SER A 142 24.28 28.40 8.74
N PRO A 143 24.14 29.07 7.59
CA PRO A 143 24.71 28.62 6.31
C PRO A 143 26.24 28.71 6.21
N LEU A 144 26.97 28.86 7.32
CA LEU A 144 28.39 29.21 7.33
C LEU A 144 29.34 28.12 7.86
N SER A 145 28.88 26.92 8.22
CA SER A 145 29.78 25.87 8.75
C SER A 145 29.80 24.56 7.97
N CYS A 146 29.37 24.54 6.71
CA CYS A 146 29.59 23.42 5.78
C CYS A 146 30.86 23.64 4.93
N THR A 147 32.02 23.85 5.56
CA THR A 147 33.32 23.80 4.89
C THR A 147 34.05 22.52 5.33
N GLY A 148 33.62 21.37 4.81
CA GLY A 148 34.01 20.09 5.40
C GLY A 148 34.08 18.90 4.46
N SER A 149 34.34 19.07 3.17
CA SER A 149 34.74 17.94 2.31
C SER A 149 35.50 18.42 1.07
N ARG A 150 36.71 18.94 1.28
CA ARG A 150 37.70 19.07 0.20
C ARG A 150 38.26 17.68 -0.08
N SER A 151 37.62 16.96 -1.01
CA SER A 151 38.15 15.76 -1.63
C SER A 151 39.53 16.08 -2.21
N ARG A 152 40.60 15.69 -1.52
CA ARG A 152 41.94 15.70 -2.09
C ARG A 152 41.94 14.69 -3.22
N GLY A 153 42.14 15.17 -4.44
CA GLY A 153 42.27 14.34 -5.63
C GLY A 153 43.33 13.27 -5.40
N ARG A 154 42.91 12.00 -5.42
CA ARG A 154 43.84 10.91 -5.65
C ARG A 154 44.22 10.99 -7.13
N LYS A 155 45.45 11.47 -7.37
CA LYS A 155 46.12 11.41 -8.66
C LYS A 155 46.13 9.96 -9.13
N TRP A 156 45.28 9.63 -10.09
CA TRP A 156 45.33 8.34 -10.77
C TRP A 156 46.61 8.32 -11.61
N LYS A 157 47.56 7.43 -11.29
CA LYS A 157 48.70 7.13 -12.16
C LYS A 157 48.28 5.96 -13.06
N PRO A 158 48.28 6.10 -14.40
CA PRO A 158 48.22 4.95 -15.27
C PRO A 158 49.55 4.18 -15.17
N SER A 159 49.47 2.88 -14.90
CA SER A 159 50.61 1.97 -14.99
C SER A 159 50.87 1.71 -16.48
N ALA A 160 52.03 2.14 -16.97
CA ALA A 160 52.52 1.76 -18.29
C ALA A 160 52.91 0.27 -18.26
N ALA A 161 52.54 -0.45 -19.31
CA ALA A 161 53.07 -1.75 -19.69
C ALA A 161 53.85 -1.57 -20.99
#